data_AF-A0A482WAT0-F1
#
_entry.id   AF-A0A482WAT0-F1
#
_cell.length_a   1.000
_cell.length_b   1.000
_cell.length_c   1.000
_cell.angle_alpha   90.00
_cell.angle_beta   90.00
_cell.angle_gamma   90.00
#
_symmetry.space_group_name_H-M   'P 1'
#
loop_
_entity.id
_entity.type
_entity.pdbx_description
1 polymer ?
#
loop_
_entity_poly.entity_id
_entity_poly.type
_entity_poly.pdbx_seq_one_letter_code
_entity_poly.pdbx_strand_id
1 'polypeptide(L)'
;MIIFIWFIALTTTIPWAIFFDLVVIFSDAPDVQLCIEVWPEPMNGALYFLIANMVFCYILPMILITMCYVLIWIKVWRRNIPTDTKDAQMERMQQKSKVKVVKMLVAVVILFVVSWLPLYVIFARIKLGGDIESWEEEILPIATPIAQWLGASNSCINPILYAFFNKKFRRGFVAIIKSRRCCGRLRYYETVAMMSSSTSMRKSSHFYNNNSSTRKIPFQDNAVSYIYNNTGV
;
A
#
# COMPACT_ATOMS: atom_id res chain seq x y z
N MET A 1 1.71 -17.25 3.02
CA MET A 1 0.80 -16.09 3.12
C MET A 1 0.57 -15.41 1.78
N ILE A 2 1.56 -14.71 1.17
CA ILE A 2 1.33 -13.95 -0.07
C ILE A 2 0.78 -14.81 -1.22
N ILE A 3 1.39 -15.98 -1.50
CA ILE A 3 0.92 -16.91 -2.54
C ILE A 3 -0.54 -17.35 -2.31
N PHE A 4 -0.92 -17.59 -1.05
CA PHE A 4 -2.27 -17.99 -0.67
C PHE A 4 -3.30 -16.87 -0.90
N ILE A 5 -2.92 -15.61 -0.64
CA ILE A 5 -3.77 -14.44 -0.96
C ILE A 5 -3.97 -14.31 -2.47
N TRP A 6 -2.91 -14.47 -3.27
CA TRP A 6 -3.02 -14.47 -4.74
C TRP A 6 -3.87 -15.62 -5.27
N PHE A 7 -3.73 -16.82 -4.71
CA PHE A 7 -4.54 -17.97 -5.09
C PHE A 7 -6.03 -17.71 -4.82
N ILE A 8 -6.40 -17.25 -3.62
CA ILE A 8 -7.78 -16.86 -3.30
C ILE A 8 -8.27 -15.76 -4.26
N ALA A 9 -7.49 -14.70 -4.47
CA ALA A 9 -7.88 -13.60 -5.34
C ALA A 9 -8.19 -14.08 -6.77
N LEU A 10 -7.29 -14.88 -7.36
CA LEU A 10 -7.50 -15.48 -8.68
C LEU A 10 -8.77 -16.34 -8.68
N THR A 11 -8.91 -17.28 -7.75
CA THR A 11 -10.10 -18.14 -7.63
C THR A 11 -11.39 -17.34 -7.52
N THR A 12 -11.41 -16.27 -6.73
CA THR A 12 -12.57 -15.40 -6.59
C THR A 12 -12.87 -14.62 -7.87
N THR A 13 -11.87 -14.15 -8.61
CA THR A 13 -12.08 -13.37 -9.85
C THR A 13 -12.39 -14.20 -11.10
N ILE A 14 -12.10 -15.51 -11.12
CA ILE A 14 -12.31 -16.38 -12.28
C ILE A 14 -13.74 -16.33 -12.85
N PRO A 15 -14.82 -16.37 -12.04
CA PRO A 15 -16.19 -16.30 -12.58
C PRO A 15 -16.45 -15.00 -13.35
N TRP A 16 -15.93 -13.85 -12.89
CA TRP A 16 -16.03 -12.61 -13.66
C TRP A 16 -15.23 -12.66 -14.97
N ALA A 17 -14.09 -13.35 -15.02
CA ALA A 17 -13.35 -13.53 -16.28
C ALA A 17 -14.06 -14.46 -17.29
N ILE A 18 -15.05 -15.25 -16.86
CA ILE A 18 -15.82 -16.19 -17.72
C ILE A 18 -17.18 -15.60 -18.11
N PHE A 19 -17.86 -14.90 -17.20
CA PHE A 19 -19.23 -14.41 -17.38
C PHE A 19 -19.32 -12.93 -17.78
N PHE A 20 -18.21 -12.19 -17.93
CA PHE A 20 -18.28 -10.86 -18.54
C PHE A 20 -18.31 -10.97 -20.07
N ASP A 21 -19.29 -10.32 -20.70
CA ASP A 21 -19.46 -10.28 -22.15
C ASP A 21 -19.87 -8.87 -22.62
N LEU A 22 -19.68 -8.59 -23.91
CA LEU A 22 -20.04 -7.32 -24.55
C LEU A 22 -21.46 -7.39 -25.11
N VAL A 23 -22.37 -6.62 -24.53
CA VAL A 23 -23.78 -6.56 -24.94
C VAL A 23 -24.19 -5.16 -25.37
N VAL A 24 -25.15 -5.07 -26.29
CA VAL A 24 -25.83 -3.82 -26.64
C VAL A 24 -27.02 -3.66 -25.70
N ILE A 25 -27.02 -2.62 -24.87
CA ILE A 25 -28.14 -2.31 -23.95
C ILE A 25 -29.12 -1.31 -24.58
N PHE A 26 -28.61 -0.37 -25.39
CA PHE A 26 -29.42 0.67 -26.02
C PHE A 26 -29.80 0.28 -27.45
N SER A 27 -31.06 -0.09 -27.67
CA SER A 27 -31.59 -0.41 -29.01
C SER A 27 -31.41 0.73 -30.02
N ASP A 28 -31.45 1.98 -29.55
CA ASP A 28 -31.30 3.19 -30.39
C ASP A 28 -29.83 3.55 -30.69
N ALA A 29 -28.86 2.88 -30.05
CA ALA A 29 -27.43 3.16 -30.19
C ALA A 29 -26.60 1.85 -30.27
N PRO A 30 -26.72 1.07 -31.36
CA PRO A 30 -26.12 -0.26 -31.48
C PRO A 30 -24.58 -0.29 -31.46
N ASP A 31 -23.93 0.84 -31.74
CA ASP A 31 -22.46 0.99 -31.64
C ASP A 31 -21.97 1.08 -30.17
N VAL A 32 -22.87 1.29 -29.20
CA VAL A 32 -22.54 1.40 -27.77
C VAL A 32 -22.70 0.04 -27.09
N GLN A 33 -21.61 -0.72 -27.08
CA GLN A 33 -21.51 -1.98 -26.33
C GLN A 33 -21.00 -1.74 -24.91
N LEU A 34 -21.60 -2.42 -23.94
CA LEU A 34 -21.21 -2.40 -22.53
C LEU A 34 -20.72 -3.78 -22.10
N CYS A 35 -19.60 -3.81 -21.39
CA CYS A 35 -19.03 -5.04 -20.84
C CYS A 35 -19.66 -5.29 -19.46
N ILE A 36 -20.58 -6.24 -19.38
CA ILE A 36 -21.36 -6.55 -18.17
C ILE A 36 -21.27 -8.05 -17.84
N GLU A 37 -21.63 -8.42 -16.61
CA GLU A 37 -21.75 -9.83 -16.24
C GLU A 37 -23.07 -10.44 -16.73
N VAL A 38 -22.97 -11.45 -17.59
CA VAL A 38 -24.07 -12.24 -18.13
C VAL A 38 -23.99 -13.64 -17.54
N TRP A 39 -24.75 -13.88 -16.46
CA TRP A 39 -24.83 -15.19 -15.83
C TRP A 39 -25.91 -16.04 -16.49
N PRO A 40 -25.64 -17.34 -16.79
CA PRO A 40 -26.66 -18.25 -17.35
C PRO A 40 -27.91 -18.40 -16.48
N GLU A 41 -27.74 -18.24 -15.16
CA GLU A 41 -28.79 -18.29 -14.15
C GLU A 41 -28.64 -17.06 -13.24
N PRO A 42 -29.62 -16.13 -13.21
CA PRO A 42 -29.51 -14.88 -12.43
C PRO A 42 -29.26 -15.14 -10.94
N MET A 43 -29.87 -16.18 -10.38
CA MET A 43 -29.71 -16.60 -8.98
C MET A 43 -28.24 -16.92 -8.65
N ASN A 44 -27.51 -17.56 -9.57
CA ASN A 44 -26.10 -17.88 -9.36
C ASN A 44 -25.23 -16.62 -9.33
N GLY A 45 -25.51 -15.64 -10.21
CA GLY A 45 -24.84 -14.35 -10.21
C GLY A 45 -25.12 -13.50 -8.96
N ALA A 46 -26.35 -13.58 -8.43
CA ALA A 46 -26.75 -12.95 -7.17
C ALA A 46 -26.05 -13.59 -5.96
N LEU A 47 -26.08 -14.92 -5.85
CA LEU A 47 -25.42 -15.67 -4.76
C LEU A 47 -23.90 -15.47 -4.76
N TYR A 48 -23.25 -15.53 -5.93
CA TYR A 48 -21.82 -15.26 -6.06
C TYR A 48 -21.45 -13.82 -5.65
N PHE A 49 -22.25 -12.83 -6.05
CA PHE A 49 -22.04 -11.44 -5.61
C PHE A 49 -22.20 -11.31 -4.09
N LEU A 50 -23.28 -11.81 -3.52
CA LEU A 50 -23.59 -11.69 -2.09
C LEU A 50 -22.54 -12.41 -1.24
N ILE A 51 -22.23 -13.67 -1.56
CA ILE A 51 -21.35 -14.51 -0.73
C ILE A 51 -19.88 -14.15 -0.98
N ALA A 52 -19.40 -14.29 -2.22
CA ALA A 52 -17.97 -14.13 -2.50
C ALA A 52 -17.53 -12.66 -2.45
N ASN A 53 -18.24 -11.77 -3.15
CA ASN A 53 -17.79 -10.38 -3.27
C ASN A 53 -18.20 -9.53 -2.05
N MET A 54 -19.47 -9.54 -1.66
CA MET A 54 -19.96 -8.70 -0.57
C MET A 54 -19.54 -9.24 0.81
N VAL A 55 -19.78 -10.52 1.11
CA VAL A 55 -19.40 -11.07 2.43
C VAL A 55 -17.89 -11.32 2.54
N PHE A 56 -17.30 -12.16 1.68
CA PHE A 56 -15.90 -12.57 1.83
C PHE A 56 -14.88 -11.49 1.43
N CYS A 57 -15.10 -10.74 0.35
CA CYS A 57 -14.12 -9.74 -0.12
C CYS A 57 -14.31 -8.33 0.44
N TYR A 58 -15.46 -8.01 1.06
CA TYR A 58 -15.76 -6.66 1.54
C TYR A 58 -16.11 -6.62 3.04
N ILE A 59 -17.21 -7.23 3.49
CA ILE A 59 -17.69 -7.15 4.87
C ILE A 59 -16.75 -7.86 5.88
N LEU A 60 -16.29 -9.08 5.57
CA LEU A 60 -15.40 -9.83 6.47
C LEU A 60 -14.05 -9.11 6.70
N PRO A 61 -13.32 -8.65 5.67
CA PRO A 61 -12.14 -7.80 5.85
C PRO A 61 -12.44 -6.57 6.69
N MET A 62 -13.61 -5.94 6.50
CA MET A 62 -14.01 -4.75 7.24
C MET A 62 -14.24 -4.98 8.74
N ILE A 63 -14.86 -6.10 9.11
CA ILE A 63 -14.99 -6.49 10.51
C ILE A 63 -13.60 -6.78 11.10
N LEU A 64 -12.78 -7.58 10.41
CA LEU A 64 -11.47 -7.99 10.90
C LEU A 64 -10.51 -6.82 11.15
N ILE A 65 -10.42 -5.85 10.22
CA ILE A 65 -9.58 -4.67 10.44
C ILE A 65 -10.15 -3.79 11.56
N THR A 66 -11.47 -3.61 11.64
CA THR A 66 -12.09 -2.76 12.65
C THR A 66 -11.84 -3.32 14.04
N MET A 67 -11.99 -4.64 14.22
CA MET A 67 -11.60 -5.33 15.44
C MET A 67 -10.11 -5.15 15.75
N CYS A 68 -9.21 -5.34 14.77
CA CYS A 68 -7.78 -5.11 14.95
C CYS A 68 -7.49 -3.67 15.45
N TYR A 69 -8.14 -2.65 14.88
CA TYR A 69 -7.92 -1.26 15.28
C TYR A 69 -8.52 -0.92 16.65
N VAL A 70 -9.69 -1.47 17.00
CA VAL A 70 -10.26 -1.37 18.35
C VAL A 70 -9.33 -2.00 19.38
N LEU A 71 -8.78 -3.18 19.10
CA LEU A 71 -7.80 -3.85 19.98
C LEU A 71 -6.50 -3.03 20.11
N ILE A 72 -5.99 -2.43 19.03
CA ILE A 72 -4.82 -1.54 19.09
C ILE A 72 -5.13 -0.28 19.91
N TRP A 73 -6.32 0.33 19.73
CA TRP A 73 -6.74 1.50 20.52
C TRP A 73 -6.80 1.18 22.01
N ILE A 74 -7.46 0.08 22.39
CA ILE A 74 -7.52 -0.40 23.78
C ILE A 74 -6.11 -0.68 24.32
N LYS A 75 -5.24 -1.33 23.54
CA LYS A 75 -3.86 -1.65 23.95
C LYS A 75 -2.99 -0.41 24.13
N VAL A 76 -3.22 0.64 23.34
CA VAL A 76 -2.54 1.93 23.47
C VAL A 76 -3.06 2.72 24.68
N TRP A 77 -4.39 2.76 24.89
CA TRP A 77 -5.01 3.44 26.03
C TRP A 77 -4.60 2.80 27.37
N ARG A 78 -4.61 1.46 27.45
CA ARG A 78 -4.26 0.73 28.68
C ARG A 78 -2.75 0.68 28.98
N ARG A 79 -1.88 1.27 28.15
CA ARG A 79 -0.42 1.26 28.37
C ARG A 79 0.02 2.46 29.22
N ASN A 80 0.06 2.27 30.54
CA ASN A 80 0.85 3.12 31.43
C ASN A 80 2.35 2.88 31.14
N ILE A 81 3.03 3.91 30.66
CA ILE A 81 4.48 3.87 30.41
C ILE A 81 5.15 4.72 31.50
N PRO A 82 6.17 4.24 32.23
CA PRO A 82 6.92 5.06 33.19
C PRO A 82 7.51 6.32 32.54
N THR A 83 7.68 7.41 33.30
CA THR A 83 8.01 8.73 32.73
C THR A 83 9.50 9.08 32.69
N ASP A 84 10.31 8.52 33.61
CA ASP A 84 11.61 9.13 33.95
C ASP A 84 12.86 8.53 33.30
N THR A 85 12.76 7.45 32.50
CA THR A 85 13.93 6.90 31.79
C THR A 85 14.02 7.35 30.33
N LYS A 86 15.24 7.62 29.85
CA LYS A 86 15.51 7.94 28.44
C LYS A 86 15.03 6.82 27.50
N ASP A 87 15.12 5.57 27.96
CA ASP A 87 14.63 4.40 27.22
C ASP A 87 13.10 4.38 27.11
N ALA A 88 12.37 4.70 28.19
CA ALA A 88 10.91 4.84 28.14
C ALA A 88 10.46 5.98 27.21
N GLN A 89 11.21 7.08 27.14
CA GLN A 89 10.96 8.15 26.16
C GLN A 89 11.19 7.67 24.72
N MET A 90 12.27 6.93 24.45
CA MET A 90 12.54 6.32 23.15
C MET A 90 11.44 5.33 22.74
N GLU A 91 11.00 4.45 23.66
CA GLU A 91 9.92 3.49 23.40
C GLU A 91 8.57 4.20 23.12
N ARG A 92 8.25 5.26 23.88
CA ARG A 92 7.09 6.15 23.61
C ARG A 92 7.14 6.72 22.18
N MET A 93 8.29 7.22 21.73
CA MET A 93 8.43 7.79 20.39
C MET A 93 8.29 6.73 19.28
N GLN A 94 8.88 5.55 19.46
CA GLN A 94 8.72 4.42 18.53
C GLN A 94 7.27 3.94 18.46
N GLN A 95 6.58 3.79 19.61
CA GLN A 95 5.18 3.40 19.66
C GLN A 95 4.28 4.44 18.98
N LYS A 96 4.47 5.74 19.26
CA LYS A 96 3.74 6.83 18.56
C LYS A 96 3.94 6.76 17.05
N SER A 97 5.14 6.45 16.57
CA SER A 97 5.39 6.26 15.12
C SER A 97 4.69 5.04 14.54
N LYS A 98 4.67 3.90 15.25
CA LYS A 98 3.95 2.68 14.83
C LYS A 98 2.44 2.95 14.76
N VAL A 99 1.86 3.54 15.81
CA VAL A 99 0.44 3.91 15.86
C VAL A 99 0.06 4.92 14.77
N LYS A 100 0.95 5.85 14.40
CA LYS A 100 0.69 6.77 13.28
C LYS A 100 0.58 6.03 11.93
N VAL A 101 1.41 5.02 11.68
CA VAL A 101 1.31 4.18 10.48
C VAL A 101 0.02 3.35 10.51
N VAL A 102 -0.32 2.75 11.65
CA VAL A 102 -1.59 2.05 11.86
C VAL A 102 -2.79 2.95 11.56
N LYS A 103 -2.86 4.17 12.13
CA LYS A 103 -3.93 5.14 11.85
C LYS A 103 -4.00 5.58 10.39
N MET A 104 -2.87 5.63 9.69
CA MET A 104 -2.84 5.85 8.23
C MET A 104 -3.45 4.66 7.49
N LEU A 105 -3.10 3.42 7.85
CA LEU A 105 -3.71 2.23 7.24
C LEU A 105 -5.23 2.17 7.49
N VAL A 106 -5.74 2.67 8.63
CA VAL A 106 -7.20 2.88 8.82
C VAL A 106 -7.76 3.78 7.72
N ALA A 107 -7.13 4.94 7.48
CA ALA A 107 -7.61 5.91 6.50
C ALA A 107 -7.57 5.37 5.07
N VAL A 108 -6.56 4.54 4.71
CA VAL A 108 -6.54 3.80 3.44
C VAL A 108 -7.81 2.96 3.29
N VAL A 109 -8.15 2.16 4.31
CA VAL A 109 -9.26 1.21 4.16
C VAL A 109 -10.63 1.87 4.31
N ILE A 110 -10.80 2.91 5.14
CA ILE A 110 -12.03 3.72 5.14
C ILE A 110 -12.26 4.32 3.74
N LEU A 111 -11.21 4.78 3.08
CA LEU A 111 -11.32 5.35 1.74
C LEU A 111 -11.65 4.27 0.69
N PHE A 112 -11.04 3.09 0.76
CA PHE A 112 -11.44 1.93 -0.05
C PHE A 112 -12.92 1.57 0.14
N VAL A 113 -13.42 1.56 1.38
CA VAL A 113 -14.84 1.28 1.68
C VAL A 113 -15.74 2.31 1.02
N VAL A 114 -15.50 3.59 1.30
CA VAL A 114 -16.34 4.68 0.76
C VAL A 114 -16.23 4.75 -0.77
N SER A 115 -15.09 4.39 -1.35
CA SER A 115 -14.91 4.42 -2.80
C SER A 115 -15.57 3.25 -3.53
N TRP A 116 -15.65 2.07 -2.90
CA TRP A 116 -16.28 0.88 -3.48
C TRP A 116 -17.77 0.76 -3.13
N LEU A 117 -18.22 1.34 -2.01
CA LEU A 117 -19.61 1.25 -1.53
C LEU A 117 -20.66 1.58 -2.61
N PRO A 118 -20.54 2.66 -3.42
CA PRO A 118 -21.56 2.96 -4.43
C PRO A 118 -21.73 1.85 -5.46
N LEU A 119 -20.62 1.20 -5.86
CA LEU A 119 -20.66 0.09 -6.81
C LEU A 119 -21.32 -1.15 -6.21
N TYR A 120 -20.97 -1.48 -4.96
CA TYR A 120 -21.62 -2.58 -4.24
C TYR A 120 -23.11 -2.33 -4.00
N VAL A 121 -23.54 -1.08 -3.75
CA VAL A 121 -24.95 -0.72 -3.61
C VAL A 121 -25.70 -0.87 -4.95
N ILE A 122 -25.12 -0.40 -6.06
CA ILE A 122 -25.68 -0.57 -7.40
C ILE A 122 -25.83 -2.05 -7.75
N PHE A 123 -24.77 -2.85 -7.57
CA PHE A 123 -24.83 -4.29 -7.84
C PHE A 123 -25.79 -5.05 -6.90
N ALA A 124 -25.92 -4.63 -5.64
CA ALA A 124 -26.93 -5.18 -4.75
C ALA A 124 -28.35 -4.86 -5.22
N ARG A 125 -28.62 -3.62 -5.69
CA ARG A 125 -29.92 -3.25 -6.26
C ARG A 125 -30.22 -4.04 -7.53
N ILE A 126 -29.28 -4.14 -8.48
CA ILE A 126 -29.49 -4.89 -9.74
C ILE A 126 -29.71 -6.39 -9.51
N LYS A 127 -29.06 -7.00 -8.51
CA LYS A 127 -29.08 -8.46 -8.30
C LYS A 127 -30.08 -8.97 -7.26
N LEU A 128 -30.48 -8.12 -6.32
CA LEU A 128 -31.37 -8.49 -5.20
C LEU A 128 -32.66 -7.66 -5.20
N GLY A 129 -32.70 -6.59 -5.98
CA GLY A 129 -33.95 -5.96 -6.39
C GLY A 129 -34.74 -6.86 -7.32
N GLY A 130 -36.07 -6.72 -7.29
CA GLY A 130 -36.92 -7.16 -8.39
C GLY A 130 -36.78 -6.22 -9.60
N ASP A 131 -37.87 -6.05 -10.33
CA ASP A 131 -37.90 -5.25 -11.56
C ASP A 131 -37.28 -3.85 -11.40
N ILE A 132 -36.57 -3.42 -12.44
CA ILE A 132 -35.91 -2.11 -12.53
C ILE A 132 -36.98 -1.07 -12.88
N GLU A 133 -37.01 0.05 -12.15
CA GLU A 133 -37.96 1.13 -12.44
C GLU A 133 -37.46 1.99 -13.62
N SER A 134 -38.36 2.64 -14.37
CA SER A 134 -37.97 3.38 -15.60
C SER A 134 -36.94 4.49 -15.38
N TRP A 135 -36.92 5.10 -14.20
CA TRP A 135 -35.89 6.09 -13.84
C TRP A 135 -34.53 5.46 -13.50
N GLU A 136 -34.51 4.19 -13.08
CA GLU A 136 -33.28 3.43 -12.88
C GLU A 136 -32.64 3.05 -14.22
N GLU A 137 -33.43 2.76 -15.26
CA GLU A 137 -32.93 2.50 -16.61
C GLU A 137 -32.12 3.68 -17.19
N GLU A 138 -32.54 4.92 -16.90
CA GLU A 138 -31.81 6.13 -17.29
C GLU A 138 -30.56 6.37 -16.42
N ILE A 139 -30.64 6.13 -15.11
CA ILE A 139 -29.58 6.49 -14.15
C ILE A 139 -28.49 5.42 -14.05
N LEU A 140 -28.82 4.13 -14.05
CA LEU A 140 -27.86 3.04 -13.83
C LEU A 140 -26.70 3.02 -14.84
N PRO A 141 -26.90 3.25 -16.16
CA PRO A 141 -25.81 3.29 -17.12
C PRO A 141 -24.83 4.45 -16.90
N ILE A 142 -25.26 5.53 -16.25
CA ILE A 142 -24.43 6.70 -15.91
C ILE A 142 -23.74 6.49 -14.55
N ALA A 143 -24.49 6.02 -13.55
CA ALA A 143 -24.02 5.84 -12.19
C ALA A 143 -22.99 4.70 -12.05
N THR A 144 -23.18 3.60 -12.79
CA THR A 144 -22.30 2.42 -12.74
C THR A 144 -20.84 2.72 -13.12
N PRO A 145 -20.52 3.33 -14.28
CA PRO A 145 -19.13 3.64 -14.63
C PRO A 145 -18.50 4.66 -13.68
N ILE A 146 -19.27 5.64 -13.17
CA ILE A 146 -18.79 6.60 -12.16
C ILE A 146 -18.41 5.86 -10.87
N ALA A 147 -19.23 4.92 -10.41
CA ALA A 147 -18.96 4.10 -9.23
C ALA A 147 -17.75 3.16 -9.44
N GLN A 148 -17.59 2.59 -10.64
CA GLN A 148 -16.42 1.80 -11.03
C GLN A 148 -15.13 2.64 -10.99
N TRP A 149 -15.14 3.85 -11.56
CA TRP A 149 -14.00 4.78 -11.53
C TRP A 149 -13.64 5.19 -10.10
N LEU A 150 -14.64 5.44 -9.26
CA LEU A 150 -14.44 5.75 -7.85
C LEU A 150 -13.75 4.57 -7.13
N GLY A 151 -14.24 3.34 -7.31
CA GLY A 151 -13.60 2.13 -6.76
C GLY A 151 -12.15 1.95 -7.24
N ALA A 152 -11.91 2.10 -8.54
CA ALA A 152 -10.59 1.99 -9.15
C ALA A 152 -9.59 3.05 -8.64
N SER A 153 -10.05 4.25 -8.30
CA SER A 153 -9.22 5.37 -7.82
C SER A 153 -8.40 5.04 -6.56
N ASN A 154 -8.85 4.08 -5.74
CA ASN A 154 -8.14 3.60 -4.56
C ASN A 154 -6.68 3.19 -4.86
N SER A 155 -6.43 2.61 -6.04
CA SER A 155 -5.08 2.24 -6.48
C SER A 155 -4.12 3.43 -6.55
N CYS A 156 -4.60 4.57 -7.08
CA CYS A 156 -3.84 5.81 -7.21
C CYS A 156 -3.57 6.52 -5.87
N ILE A 157 -4.40 6.25 -4.85
CA ILE A 157 -4.29 6.87 -3.54
C ILE A 157 -3.19 6.21 -2.69
N ASN A 158 -2.90 4.93 -2.91
CA ASN A 158 -1.86 4.19 -2.15
C ASN A 158 -0.48 4.89 -2.18
N PRO A 159 0.12 5.26 -3.35
CA PRO A 159 1.37 6.01 -3.40
C PRO A 159 1.33 7.36 -2.66
N ILE A 160 0.21 8.09 -2.76
CA ILE A 160 0.01 9.39 -2.11
C ILE A 160 0.07 9.22 -0.58
N LEU A 161 -0.66 8.25 -0.05
CA LEU A 161 -0.65 7.95 1.38
C LEU A 161 0.73 7.47 1.85
N TYR A 162 1.43 6.60 1.11
CA TYR A 162 2.80 6.23 1.46
C TYR A 162 3.76 7.43 1.44
N ALA A 163 3.61 8.37 0.49
CA ALA A 163 4.40 9.59 0.42
C ALA A 163 4.16 10.55 1.60
N PHE A 164 2.94 10.69 2.11
CA PHE A 164 2.69 11.55 3.28
C PHE A 164 3.15 10.93 4.61
N PHE A 165 2.91 9.63 4.80
CA PHE A 165 2.97 9.00 6.12
C PHE A 165 4.20 8.10 6.36
N ASN A 166 4.74 7.44 5.34
CA ASN A 166 5.93 6.61 5.48
C ASN A 166 7.20 7.45 5.22
N LYS A 167 7.88 7.87 6.31
CA LYS A 167 9.11 8.69 6.25
C LYS A 167 10.22 8.09 5.38
N LYS A 168 10.33 6.76 5.26
CA LYS A 168 11.33 6.10 4.40
C LYS A 168 10.91 6.21 2.94
N PHE A 169 9.66 5.85 2.63
CA PHE A 169 9.09 5.98 1.28
C PHE A 169 9.17 7.42 0.77
N ARG A 170 8.74 8.41 1.58
CA ARG A 170 8.82 9.83 1.26
C ARG A 170 10.23 10.31 0.87
N ARG A 171 11.26 9.83 1.58
CA ARG A 171 12.65 10.18 1.27
C ARG A 171 13.10 9.60 -0.08
N GLY A 172 12.73 8.36 -0.39
CA GLY A 172 12.95 7.76 -1.70
C GLY A 172 12.19 8.48 -2.81
N PHE A 173 10.90 8.74 -2.62
CA PHE A 173 10.02 9.44 -3.56
C PHE A 173 10.52 10.86 -3.89
N VAL A 174 10.92 11.63 -2.88
CA VAL A 174 11.54 12.96 -3.09
C VAL A 174 12.89 12.85 -3.79
N ALA A 175 13.69 11.80 -3.52
CA ALA A 175 14.95 11.58 -4.24
C ALA A 175 14.73 11.22 -5.71
N ILE A 176 13.67 10.50 -6.05
CA ILE A 176 13.25 10.21 -7.43
C ILE A 176 12.81 11.50 -8.13
N ILE A 177 11.87 12.27 -7.55
CA ILE A 177 11.37 13.52 -8.15
C ILE A 177 12.49 14.57 -8.33
N LYS A 178 13.45 14.63 -7.40
CA LYS A 178 14.62 15.51 -7.52
C LYS A 178 15.74 14.95 -8.40
N SER A 179 15.65 13.70 -8.85
CA SER A 179 16.62 13.12 -9.78
C SER A 179 16.38 13.66 -11.19
N ARG A 180 17.29 14.49 -11.69
CA ARG A 180 17.31 14.92 -13.10
C ARG A 180 17.83 13.83 -14.07
N ARG A 181 17.95 12.57 -13.63
CA ARG A 181 18.40 11.43 -14.44
C ARG A 181 17.56 10.20 -14.13
N CYS A 182 16.88 9.64 -15.14
CA CYS A 182 16.05 8.45 -15.01
C CYS A 182 16.84 7.17 -14.68
N CYS A 183 18.13 7.12 -15.07
CA CYS A 183 18.97 5.91 -15.01
C CYS A 183 20.17 6.03 -14.03
N GLY A 184 20.15 7.00 -13.11
CA GLY A 184 21.21 7.17 -12.11
C GLY A 184 20.97 6.35 -10.84
N ARG A 185 22.03 5.81 -10.22
CA ARG A 185 21.95 5.17 -8.90
C ARG A 185 21.47 6.18 -7.86
N LEU A 186 20.27 6.02 -7.32
CA LEU A 186 19.68 6.94 -6.35
C LEU A 186 20.54 7.00 -5.08
N ARG A 187 21.11 8.19 -4.80
CA ARG A 187 21.99 8.48 -3.65
C ARG A 187 21.38 8.13 -2.27
N TYR A 188 20.07 7.91 -2.21
CA TYR A 188 19.36 7.40 -1.03
C TYR A 188 19.87 6.03 -0.56
N TYR A 189 20.28 5.14 -1.48
CA TYR A 189 20.72 3.78 -1.10
C TYR A 189 22.06 3.81 -0.34
N GLU A 190 23.01 4.67 -0.74
CA GLU A 190 24.29 4.85 -0.03
C GLU A 190 24.06 5.28 1.42
N THR A 191 23.27 6.33 1.66
CA THR A 191 23.11 6.89 3.00
C THR A 191 22.37 5.93 3.95
N VAL A 192 21.41 5.15 3.43
CA VAL A 192 20.68 4.15 4.23
C VAL A 192 21.52 2.89 4.47
N ALA A 193 22.33 2.47 3.50
CA ALA A 193 23.28 1.37 3.69
C ALA A 193 24.32 1.73 4.76
N MET A 194 24.98 2.88 4.65
CA MET A 194 25.95 3.37 5.65
C MET A 194 25.35 3.45 7.06
N MET A 195 24.11 3.96 7.18
CA MET A 195 23.44 4.09 8.48
C MET A 195 22.91 2.75 9.04
N SER A 196 22.80 1.71 8.20
CA SER A 196 22.52 0.35 8.64
C SER A 196 23.80 -0.32 9.14
N SER A 197 24.91 -0.20 8.40
CA SER A 197 26.24 -0.72 8.77
C SER A 197 26.78 -0.11 10.07
N SER A 198 26.53 1.17 10.34
CA SER A 198 26.97 1.84 11.57
C SER A 198 26.30 1.33 12.86
N THR A 199 25.28 0.47 12.77
CA THR A 199 24.62 -0.14 13.95
C THR A 199 25.32 -1.44 14.40
N SER A 200 26.32 -1.94 13.65
CA SER A 200 27.00 -3.23 13.93
C SER A 200 28.37 -3.10 14.63
N MET A 201 28.77 -1.91 15.08
CA MET A 201 30.10 -1.64 15.68
C MET A 201 29.98 -1.05 17.10
N ARG A 202 29.32 -1.75 18.03
CA ARG A 202 29.30 -1.39 19.46
C ARG A 202 29.16 -2.60 20.41
N LYS A 203 30.10 -3.55 20.27
CA LYS A 203 30.57 -4.56 21.25
C LYS A 203 31.84 -5.18 20.61
N SER A 204 32.94 -5.41 21.29
CA SER A 204 33.20 -5.46 22.73
C SER A 204 34.36 -4.55 23.17
N SER A 205 34.33 -4.14 24.44
CA SER A 205 35.51 -3.78 25.20
C SER A 205 35.86 -4.97 26.10
N HIS A 206 36.99 -5.64 25.87
CA HIS A 206 37.61 -6.50 26.87
C HIS A 206 39.14 -6.40 26.80
N PHE A 207 39.74 -6.31 27.97
CA PHE A 207 41.17 -6.23 28.22
C PHE A 207 41.95 -7.41 27.59
N TYR A 208 43.14 -7.13 27.05
CA TYR A 208 44.36 -7.69 27.65
C TYR A 208 45.55 -6.74 27.45
N ASN A 209 46.42 -6.68 28.44
CA ASN A 209 47.58 -5.78 28.51
C ASN A 209 48.87 -6.63 28.45
N ASN A 210 49.88 -6.22 27.67
CA ASN A 210 51.29 -6.23 28.11
C ASN A 210 52.29 -5.77 27.02
N ASN A 211 53.05 -4.72 27.40
CA ASN A 211 54.50 -4.54 27.30
C ASN A 211 55.33 -4.69 26.00
N SER A 212 56.31 -3.76 25.96
CA SER A 212 57.65 -3.82 25.37
C SER A 212 57.84 -3.65 23.85
N SER A 213 58.23 -2.42 23.49
CA SER A 213 59.51 -2.11 22.82
C SER A 213 59.93 -2.92 21.57
N THR A 214 59.87 -2.32 20.37
CA THR A 214 61.06 -1.71 19.72
C THR A 214 60.83 -1.19 18.27
N ARG A 215 61.38 0.01 18.00
CA ARG A 215 62.15 0.45 16.80
C ARG A 215 61.57 0.40 15.35
N LYS A 216 61.70 1.59 14.73
CA LYS A 216 62.21 1.90 13.36
C LYS A 216 61.27 1.88 12.13
N ILE A 217 60.98 3.10 11.68
CA ILE A 217 60.82 3.59 10.28
C ILE A 217 62.17 3.33 9.53
N PRO A 218 62.26 3.01 8.21
CA PRO A 218 61.52 3.55 7.04
C PRO A 218 60.89 2.45 6.11
N PHE A 219 60.42 2.66 4.86
CA PHE A 219 60.54 3.78 3.89
C PHE A 219 59.39 3.84 2.82
N GLN A 220 59.29 5.00 2.16
CA GLN A 220 58.92 5.33 0.75
C GLN A 220 58.27 4.25 -0.16
N ASP A 221 57.14 4.50 -0.85
CA ASP A 221 57.17 5.21 -2.15
C ASP A 221 55.90 6.01 -2.56
N ASN A 222 56.10 6.85 -3.58
CA ASN A 222 55.41 8.08 -3.97
C ASN A 222 54.04 8.01 -4.69
N ALA A 223 53.38 9.19 -4.77
CA ALA A 223 52.36 9.63 -5.73
C ALA A 223 50.96 8.96 -5.63
N VAL A 224 49.82 9.60 -5.98
CA VAL A 224 49.52 10.46 -7.14
C VAL A 224 48.70 11.72 -6.79
N SER A 225 48.83 12.73 -7.65
CA SER A 225 48.37 14.12 -7.54
C SER A 225 46.91 14.40 -7.96
N TYR A 226 46.46 15.63 -7.72
CA TYR A 226 45.10 16.12 -7.92
C TYR A 226 44.84 16.63 -9.37
N ILE A 227 43.63 16.29 -9.87
CA ILE A 227 42.64 17.15 -10.57
C ILE A 227 43.16 18.39 -11.34
N TYR A 228 42.80 18.53 -12.62
CA TYR A 228 41.96 19.65 -13.10
C TYR A 228 41.31 19.42 -14.49
N ASN A 229 40.16 20.09 -14.70
CA ASN A 229 39.50 20.31 -16.01
C ASN A 229 40.44 21.13 -16.94
N ASN A 230 40.19 21.38 -18.23
CA ASN A 230 38.94 21.61 -18.96
C ASN A 230 39.23 21.67 -20.48
N THR A 231 38.19 21.65 -21.34
CA THR A 231 38.20 22.06 -22.79
C THR A 231 39.24 21.39 -23.73
N GLY A 232 38.94 20.92 -24.93
CA GLY A 232 37.76 21.12 -25.78
C GLY A 232 38.17 21.69 -27.14
N VAL A 233 38.23 20.82 -28.16
CA VAL A 233 38.05 21.09 -29.60
C VAL A 233 37.32 19.87 -30.17
#